data_AF-A0A9X0XC92-F1
#
_entry.id   AF-A0A9X0XC92-F1
#
_cell.length_a   1.000
_cell.length_b   1.000
_cell.length_c   1.000
_cell.angle_alpha   90.00
_cell.angle_beta   90.00
_cell.angle_gamma   90.00
#
_symmetry.space_group_name_H-M   'P 1'
#
loop_
_entity.id
_entity.type
_entity.pdbx_description
1 polymer ?
#
loop_
_entity_poly.entity_id
_entity_poly.type
_entity_poly.pdbx_seq_one_letter_code
_entity_poly.pdbx_strand_id
1 'polypeptide(L)'
;MLVYAAAPVRPVPDVGRNPAGRGLAGVHPEPALAAILFAPLLQTPSWTCAMSPMPRARTANFRLRAHLGVLASALLLAACGGAEDKDKPASQIAARVNKEEISVHQINFMLQRQQNLKPEQMESASRLVLDRLVDQELTVQKAIEQKMDRDPAVVQALDAARREIISRAYIDRIGNGVSPPSAAEITAYYEKNPALFSERRIFQLQEFLVEGPAEALTALQAQLAKAKDPTQIAKILSESGQKVRASQAVRSAEQIPLASIGRFAKMRDGEVMLNLSGTNLQVIYLASSRNAPVTEAQARPAIERFLINERKRELITKDLKGLRDVGKVEYLGKFADMKDARPSGGPEAASANALDLPTPPAAEQQAPAPAPAPTPAPASAADATSNDMLDRGVRGLK
;
A
#
# COMPACT_ATOMS: atom_id res chain seq x y z
N MET A 1 0.75 -62.53 -17.06
CA MET A 1 0.07 -62.97 -18.29
C MET A 1 -1.21 -62.17 -18.40
N LEU A 2 -1.47 -61.54 -19.56
CA LEU A 2 -2.65 -60.74 -19.95
C LEU A 2 -2.80 -59.35 -19.30
N VAL A 3 -3.15 -58.26 -19.97
CA VAL A 3 -2.95 -57.70 -21.33
C VAL A 3 -3.52 -56.26 -21.22
N TYR A 4 -2.85 -55.31 -21.86
CA TYR A 4 -3.20 -53.89 -21.98
C TYR A 4 -4.46 -53.69 -22.85
N ALA A 5 -5.37 -52.79 -22.47
CA ALA A 5 -6.42 -52.29 -23.37
C ALA A 5 -6.67 -50.79 -23.13
N ALA A 6 -6.68 -50.02 -24.21
CA ALA A 6 -6.67 -48.56 -24.25
C ALA A 6 -8.01 -47.95 -24.74
N ALA A 7 -8.29 -46.73 -24.25
CA ALA A 7 -9.11 -45.64 -24.83
C ALA A 7 -10.66 -45.82 -24.87
N PRO A 8 -11.51 -44.74 -24.94
CA PRO A 8 -11.20 -43.42 -25.51
C PRO A 8 -11.77 -42.14 -24.82
N VAL A 9 -11.22 -41.02 -25.32
CA VAL A 9 -11.51 -39.59 -25.11
C VAL A 9 -12.96 -39.22 -25.53
N ARG A 10 -13.60 -38.30 -24.80
CA ARG A 10 -14.89 -37.69 -25.16
C ARG A 10 -14.80 -36.16 -25.32
N PRO A 11 -15.60 -35.55 -26.23
CA PRO A 11 -15.39 -34.20 -26.76
C PRO A 11 -16.14 -33.07 -26.02
N VAL A 12 -15.67 -31.84 -26.29
CA VAL A 12 -16.17 -30.51 -25.88
C VAL A 12 -17.46 -30.14 -26.64
N PRO A 13 -18.48 -29.50 -25.99
CA PRO A 13 -19.60 -28.92 -26.71
C PRO A 13 -19.36 -27.45 -27.12
N ASP A 14 -19.79 -27.19 -28.36
CA ASP A 14 -19.70 -25.97 -29.16
C ASP A 14 -20.80 -24.94 -28.81
N VAL A 15 -20.49 -23.67 -29.11
CA VAL A 15 -21.24 -22.45 -28.78
C VAL A 15 -22.38 -22.23 -29.77
N GLY A 16 -23.61 -22.29 -29.27
CA GLY A 16 -24.84 -22.04 -30.02
C GLY A 16 -25.08 -20.56 -30.31
N ARG A 17 -25.05 -20.23 -31.60
CA ARG A 17 -25.39 -18.96 -32.26
C ARG A 17 -26.92 -18.70 -32.20
N ASN A 18 -27.33 -17.49 -31.79
CA ASN A 18 -28.73 -17.05 -31.72
C ASN A 18 -29.10 -16.14 -32.92
N PRO A 19 -30.20 -16.39 -33.67
CA PRO A 19 -30.64 -15.49 -34.73
C PRO A 19 -31.90 -14.65 -34.38
N ALA A 20 -31.83 -13.37 -34.76
CA ALA A 20 -32.85 -12.50 -35.36
C ALA A 20 -34.32 -12.52 -34.87
N GLY A 21 -34.78 -11.35 -34.38
CA GLY A 21 -35.67 -10.49 -35.20
C GLY A 21 -37.15 -10.27 -34.77
N ARG A 22 -37.55 -8.98 -34.81
CA ARG A 22 -38.92 -8.38 -34.81
C ARG A 22 -39.64 -8.38 -33.45
N GLY A 23 -40.34 -7.34 -33.01
CA GLY A 23 -40.76 -6.06 -33.57
C GLY A 23 -42.09 -5.64 -32.92
N LEU A 24 -42.33 -4.32 -32.84
CA LEU A 24 -43.62 -3.65 -32.50
C LEU A 24 -44.06 -3.73 -31.02
N ALA A 25 -44.90 -2.87 -30.46
CA ALA A 25 -45.22 -1.45 -30.63
C ALA A 25 -46.19 -1.13 -29.47
N GLY A 26 -46.08 0.05 -28.87
CA GLY A 26 -47.25 0.76 -28.35
C GLY A 26 -47.69 0.55 -26.89
N VAL A 27 -48.28 1.65 -26.41
CA VAL A 27 -49.31 1.75 -25.36
C VAL A 27 -48.81 2.14 -23.95
N HIS A 28 -48.73 3.45 -23.75
CA HIS A 28 -49.01 4.13 -22.47
C HIS A 28 -50.39 3.74 -21.93
N PRO A 29 -50.57 3.77 -20.60
CA PRO A 29 -51.53 4.76 -20.08
C PRO A 29 -51.08 5.45 -18.78
N GLU A 30 -51.26 6.77 -18.76
CA GLU A 30 -51.66 7.54 -17.56
C GLU A 30 -53.17 7.32 -17.33
N PRO A 31 -53.73 7.51 -16.12
CA PRO A 31 -54.18 8.86 -15.75
C PRO A 31 -54.28 9.22 -14.25
N ALA A 32 -54.44 10.53 -14.05
CA ALA A 32 -55.38 11.19 -13.13
C ALA A 32 -54.82 11.85 -11.85
N LEU A 33 -54.52 13.15 -12.01
CA LEU A 33 -55.18 14.31 -11.37
C LEU A 33 -55.70 14.16 -9.92
N ALA A 34 -55.08 14.91 -9.00
CA ALA A 34 -55.81 15.65 -7.97
C ALA A 34 -55.08 16.96 -7.64
N ALA A 35 -55.73 18.07 -7.99
CA ALA A 35 -55.33 19.43 -7.67
C ALA A 35 -55.65 19.76 -6.21
N ILE A 36 -54.69 20.28 -5.45
CA ILE A 36 -54.97 21.07 -4.23
C ILE A 36 -54.09 22.32 -4.26
N LEU A 37 -54.79 23.44 -4.33
CA LEU A 37 -54.33 24.82 -4.17
C LEU A 37 -53.68 25.01 -2.80
N PHE A 38 -52.55 25.72 -2.71
CA PHE A 38 -52.26 26.73 -1.68
C PHE A 38 -50.89 27.37 -1.92
N ALA A 39 -50.89 28.68 -2.16
CA ALA A 39 -49.74 29.58 -2.06
C ALA A 39 -50.20 30.76 -1.18
N PRO A 40 -49.33 31.67 -0.76
CA PRO A 40 -47.95 31.54 -0.25
C PRO A 40 -47.86 32.14 1.17
N LEU A 41 -46.80 31.86 1.95
CA LEU A 41 -46.47 32.73 3.08
C LEU A 41 -44.95 32.89 3.20
N LEU A 42 -44.49 34.11 2.89
CA LEU A 42 -43.16 34.59 3.21
C LEU A 42 -43.03 34.67 4.73
N GLN A 43 -41.98 34.07 5.30
CA GLN A 43 -41.50 34.53 6.61
C GLN A 43 -39.99 34.26 6.77
N THR A 44 -39.21 35.29 6.47
CA THR A 44 -37.84 35.47 6.94
C THR A 44 -37.86 35.94 8.39
N PRO A 45 -37.13 35.32 9.33
CA PRO A 45 -36.84 35.95 10.61
C PRO A 45 -35.59 36.83 10.48
N SER A 46 -35.82 38.14 10.33
CA SER A 46 -34.86 39.20 10.59
C SER A 46 -34.56 39.28 12.09
N TRP A 47 -33.31 39.03 12.46
CA TRP A 47 -32.81 39.34 13.81
C TRP A 47 -32.35 40.79 13.83
N THR A 48 -33.06 41.63 14.59
CA THR A 48 -32.65 43.01 14.93
C THR A 48 -32.81 43.24 16.42
N CYS A 49 -31.97 44.14 16.95
CA CYS A 49 -31.75 44.57 18.35
C CYS A 49 -30.75 43.69 19.13
N ALA A 50 -29.68 44.22 19.73
CA ALA A 50 -29.56 45.51 20.39
C ALA A 50 -28.18 46.18 20.19
N MET A 51 -28.22 47.48 19.90
CA MET A 51 -27.13 48.44 20.08
C MET A 51 -27.19 49.04 21.49
N SER A 52 -26.03 49.35 22.06
CA SER A 52 -25.83 50.23 23.21
C SER A 52 -24.42 50.85 23.13
N PRO A 53 -24.16 51.99 23.80
CA PRO A 53 -23.74 53.21 23.09
C PRO A 53 -22.24 53.54 23.17
N MET A 54 -21.81 54.39 22.23
CA MET A 54 -20.51 55.06 22.19
C MET A 54 -20.36 56.15 23.27
N PRO A 55 -19.12 56.52 23.64
CA PRO A 55 -18.76 57.90 23.91
C PRO A 55 -18.02 58.56 22.72
N ARG A 56 -18.27 59.86 22.61
CA ARG A 56 -17.89 60.81 21.54
C ARG A 56 -16.43 61.25 21.56
N ALA A 57 -16.05 61.78 20.38
CA ALA A 57 -15.07 62.85 20.08
C ALA A 57 -13.66 62.35 19.71
N ARG A 58 -12.98 62.84 18.66
CA ARG A 58 -13.06 64.12 17.95
C ARG A 58 -12.82 63.97 16.44
N THR A 59 -13.47 64.86 15.72
CA THR A 59 -13.37 65.17 14.29
C THR A 59 -12.03 65.76 13.88
N ALA A 60 -11.51 65.37 12.72
CA ALA A 60 -10.81 66.30 11.82
C ALA A 60 -10.93 65.81 10.37
N ASN A 61 -11.53 66.64 9.54
CA ASN A 61 -11.78 66.47 8.12
C ASN A 61 -10.49 66.52 7.31
N PHE A 62 -10.34 65.63 6.32
CA PHE A 62 -9.70 66.00 5.06
C PHE A 62 -10.38 65.24 3.91
N ARG A 63 -11.30 65.93 3.24
CA ARG A 63 -11.89 65.50 1.97
C ARG A 63 -10.94 65.88 0.83
N LEU A 64 -11.01 65.05 -0.21
CA LEU A 64 -10.90 65.42 -1.63
C LEU A 64 -9.50 65.81 -2.16
N ARG A 65 -8.94 64.92 -2.99
CA ARG A 65 -8.79 65.14 -4.44
C ARG A 65 -8.09 63.95 -5.08
N ALA A 66 -8.87 63.14 -5.79
CA ALA A 66 -8.39 62.16 -6.74
C ALA A 66 -8.29 62.80 -8.14
N HIS A 67 -7.29 62.35 -8.90
CA HIS A 67 -7.10 62.47 -10.36
C HIS A 67 -6.61 63.80 -10.94
N LEU A 68 -5.28 63.96 -11.01
CA LEU A 68 -4.59 64.47 -12.21
C LEU A 68 -3.08 64.15 -12.11
N GLY A 69 -2.54 63.35 -13.01
CA GLY A 69 -1.10 63.01 -12.99
C GLY A 69 -0.68 61.87 -13.92
N VAL A 70 -1.34 61.70 -15.07
CA VAL A 70 -0.77 60.96 -16.21
C VAL A 70 0.00 61.99 -17.02
N LEU A 71 1.31 62.11 -16.77
CA LEU A 71 2.39 62.49 -17.72
C LEU A 71 3.66 62.78 -16.91
N ALA A 72 4.81 62.31 -17.42
CA ALA A 72 6.18 62.63 -16.99
C ALA A 72 6.84 61.70 -15.96
N SER A 73 7.14 60.45 -16.34
CA SER A 73 8.41 59.78 -15.97
C SER A 73 8.81 58.67 -16.97
N ALA A 74 8.68 58.94 -18.27
CA ALA A 74 9.35 58.14 -19.30
C ALA A 74 10.77 58.72 -19.50
N LEU A 75 11.74 58.29 -18.70
CA LEU A 75 13.17 58.60 -18.87
C LEU A 75 14.05 57.75 -17.91
N LEU A 76 13.98 56.41 -17.98
CA LEU A 76 14.97 55.50 -17.36
C LEU A 76 15.20 54.22 -18.20
N LEU A 77 15.26 54.35 -19.53
CA LEU A 77 15.81 53.30 -20.41
C LEU A 77 17.05 53.83 -21.15
N ALA A 78 18.18 53.86 -20.46
CA ALA A 78 19.53 53.84 -21.03
C ALA A 78 20.58 53.67 -19.92
N ALA A 79 20.61 52.50 -19.29
CA ALA A 79 21.76 52.02 -18.54
C ALA A 79 21.95 50.53 -18.87
N CYS A 80 22.29 50.29 -20.13
CA CYS A 80 22.90 49.05 -20.58
C CYS A 80 24.39 49.14 -20.24
N GLY A 81 24.80 48.48 -19.17
CA GLY A 81 26.20 48.24 -18.82
C GLY A 81 26.29 46.77 -18.43
N GLY A 82 26.97 45.99 -19.26
CA GLY A 82 27.03 44.52 -19.15
C GLY A 82 27.47 44.07 -17.76
N ALA A 83 26.61 43.25 -17.14
CA ALA A 83 27.01 42.39 -16.04
C ALA A 83 27.22 41.00 -16.64
N GLU A 84 28.48 40.71 -16.92
CA GLU A 84 28.99 39.36 -17.11
C GLU A 84 28.58 38.47 -15.93
N ASP A 85 28.24 37.22 -16.25
CA ASP A 85 28.09 36.09 -15.33
C ASP A 85 29.30 35.97 -14.38
N LYS A 86 29.26 36.64 -13.23
CA LYS A 86 30.19 36.42 -12.12
C LYS A 86 29.48 35.88 -10.90
N ASP A 87 29.80 34.61 -10.63
CA ASP A 87 29.81 33.94 -9.33
C ASP A 87 28.46 33.72 -8.62
N LYS A 88 27.67 32.78 -9.15
CA LYS A 88 27.01 31.82 -8.23
C LYS A 88 28.14 31.04 -7.55
N PRO A 89 28.11 30.80 -6.22
CA PRO A 89 29.21 30.10 -5.56
C PRO A 89 29.35 28.71 -6.17
N ALA A 90 30.42 28.50 -6.93
CA ALA A 90 30.74 27.24 -7.62
C ALA A 90 30.81 26.03 -6.67
N SER A 91 30.82 26.26 -5.35
CA SER A 91 30.77 25.22 -4.32
C SER A 91 29.44 24.47 -4.21
N GLN A 92 28.37 24.93 -4.86
CA GLN A 92 27.06 24.27 -4.81
C GLN A 92 26.71 23.47 -6.08
N ILE A 93 27.47 23.65 -7.16
CA ILE A 93 27.24 22.98 -8.46
C ILE A 93 28.22 21.81 -8.58
N ALA A 94 27.68 20.62 -8.82
CA ALA A 94 28.47 19.39 -8.97
C ALA A 94 28.75 19.05 -10.44
N ALA A 95 27.83 19.34 -11.36
CA ALA A 95 28.02 19.21 -12.80
C ALA A 95 27.10 20.16 -13.57
N ARG A 96 27.45 20.45 -14.83
CA ARG A 96 26.59 21.18 -15.77
C ARG A 96 26.30 20.30 -16.98
N VAL A 97 25.02 20.12 -17.30
CA VAL A 97 24.53 19.34 -18.43
C VAL A 97 23.82 20.29 -19.39
N ASN A 98 24.51 20.69 -20.46
CA ASN A 98 24.09 21.75 -21.36
C ASN A 98 23.85 23.08 -20.61
N LYS A 99 22.59 23.48 -20.45
CA LYS A 99 22.18 24.71 -19.75
C LYS A 99 21.72 24.47 -18.31
N GLU A 100 21.58 23.21 -17.89
CA GLU A 100 21.09 22.85 -16.56
C GLU A 100 22.24 22.50 -15.61
N GLU A 101 22.06 22.85 -14.33
CA GLU A 101 23.05 22.68 -13.27
C GLU A 101 22.60 21.58 -12.29
N ILE A 102 23.42 20.55 -12.10
CA ILE A 102 23.22 19.52 -11.09
C ILE A 102 23.93 19.99 -9.82
N SER A 103 23.20 20.10 -8.72
CA SER A 103 23.70 20.61 -7.44
C SER A 103 24.15 19.50 -6.49
N VAL A 104 25.05 19.86 -5.57
CA VAL A 104 25.47 18.98 -4.47
C VAL A 104 24.28 18.58 -3.57
N HIS A 105 23.26 19.44 -3.45
CA HIS A 105 22.05 19.14 -2.68
C HIS A 105 21.23 17.98 -3.27
N GLN A 106 21.16 17.88 -4.61
CA GLN A 106 20.47 16.77 -5.27
C GLN A 106 21.20 15.43 -5.03
N ILE A 107 22.53 15.45 -5.09
CA ILE A 107 23.36 14.28 -4.76
C ILE A 107 23.11 13.87 -3.31
N ASN A 108 23.20 14.81 -2.38
CA ASN A 108 22.97 14.55 -0.96
C ASN A 108 21.56 14.01 -0.69
N PHE A 109 20.54 14.54 -1.37
CA PHE A 109 19.17 14.03 -1.25
C PHE A 109 19.05 12.57 -1.71
N MET A 110 19.71 12.21 -2.82
CA MET A 110 19.76 10.82 -3.30
C MET A 110 20.55 9.91 -2.35
N LEU A 111 21.67 10.39 -1.80
CA LEU A 111 22.48 9.65 -0.82
C LEU A 111 21.72 9.43 0.49
N GLN A 112 20.93 10.40 0.96
CA GLN A 112 20.11 10.26 2.17
C GLN A 112 19.06 9.15 2.05
N ARG A 113 18.61 8.84 0.83
CA ARG A 113 17.69 7.71 0.58
C ARG A 113 18.41 6.36 0.62
N GLN A 114 19.73 6.34 0.44
CA GLN A 114 20.55 5.14 0.59
C GLN A 114 20.91 4.96 2.07
N GLN A 115 20.22 4.05 2.75
CA GLN A 115 20.54 3.71 4.14
C GLN A 115 21.87 2.92 4.20
N ASN A 116 22.63 3.12 5.29
CA ASN A 116 23.83 2.35 5.66
C ASN A 116 25.09 2.53 4.79
N LEU A 117 25.33 3.71 4.23
CA LEU A 117 26.61 4.01 3.59
C LEU A 117 27.72 4.19 4.64
N LYS A 118 28.84 3.46 4.49
CA LYS A 118 30.03 3.70 5.30
C LYS A 118 30.74 4.97 4.83
N PRO A 119 31.42 5.72 5.72
CA PRO A 119 32.18 6.92 5.34
C PRO A 119 33.16 6.69 4.18
N GLU A 120 33.80 5.52 4.14
CA GLU A 120 34.74 5.09 3.10
C GLU A 120 34.09 4.94 1.72
N GLN A 121 32.79 4.66 1.67
CA GLN A 121 32.03 4.44 0.43
C GLN A 121 31.37 5.71 -0.08
N MET A 122 31.26 6.75 0.75
CA MET A 122 30.55 7.99 0.45
C MET A 122 31.01 8.65 -0.84
N GLU A 123 32.32 8.73 -1.08
CA GLU A 123 32.84 9.41 -2.26
C GLU A 123 32.55 8.63 -3.55
N SER A 124 32.75 7.31 -3.52
CA SER A 124 32.42 6.44 -4.66
C SER A 124 30.92 6.44 -4.97
N ALA A 125 30.07 6.42 -3.94
CA ALA A 125 28.62 6.48 -4.07
C ALA A 125 28.15 7.85 -4.61
N SER A 126 28.78 8.95 -4.17
CA SER A 126 28.48 10.30 -4.67
C SER A 126 28.75 10.42 -6.17
N ARG A 127 29.87 9.88 -6.65
CA ARG A 127 30.20 9.88 -8.09
C ARG A 127 29.17 9.08 -8.91
N LEU A 128 28.81 7.89 -8.45
CA LEU A 128 27.79 7.07 -9.10
C LEU A 128 26.40 7.74 -9.12
N VAL A 129 26.03 8.43 -8.03
CA VAL A 129 24.79 9.20 -7.97
C VAL A 129 24.84 10.37 -8.95
N LEU A 130 25.97 11.10 -9.02
CA LEU A 130 26.15 12.18 -9.98
C LEU A 130 26.02 11.69 -11.42
N ASP A 131 26.69 10.61 -11.79
CA ASP A 131 26.60 10.03 -13.15
C ASP A 131 25.15 9.68 -13.51
N ARG A 132 24.40 9.06 -12.58
CA ARG A 132 22.97 8.76 -12.79
C ARG A 132 22.12 10.02 -12.94
N LEU A 133 22.41 11.07 -12.18
CA LEU A 133 21.70 12.35 -12.32
C LEU A 133 21.99 13.01 -13.67
N VAL A 134 23.22 12.89 -14.18
CA VAL A 134 23.59 13.35 -15.53
C VAL A 134 22.83 12.58 -16.61
N ASP A 135 22.82 11.24 -16.53
CA ASP A 135 22.08 10.40 -17.49
C ASP A 135 20.58 10.68 -17.47
N GLN A 136 20.02 10.84 -16.27
CA GLN A 136 18.61 11.20 -16.09
C GLN A 136 18.31 12.57 -16.73
N GLU A 137 19.17 13.57 -16.49
CA GLU A 137 19.00 14.92 -17.04
C GLU A 137 19.06 14.90 -18.58
N LEU A 138 20.05 14.23 -19.16
CA LEU A 138 20.15 14.06 -20.62
C LEU A 138 18.89 13.39 -21.20
N THR A 139 18.37 12.37 -20.52
CA THR A 139 17.15 11.66 -20.93
C THR A 139 15.92 12.57 -20.85
N VAL A 140 15.79 13.35 -19.78
CA VAL A 140 14.69 14.31 -19.61
C VAL A 140 14.75 15.40 -20.68
N GLN A 141 15.93 15.94 -20.99
CA GLN A 141 16.10 16.92 -22.07
C GLN A 141 15.65 16.34 -23.41
N LYS A 142 16.05 15.10 -23.73
CA LYS A 142 15.60 14.42 -24.94
C LYS A 142 14.09 14.20 -24.98
N ALA A 143 13.49 13.82 -23.85
CA ALA A 143 12.05 13.62 -23.74
C ALA A 143 11.27 14.93 -23.93
N ILE A 144 11.77 16.06 -23.42
CA ILE A 144 11.18 17.39 -23.59
C ILE A 144 11.29 17.87 -25.04
N GLU A 145 12.43 17.66 -25.70
CA GLU A 145 12.58 17.94 -27.14
C GLU A 145 11.54 17.18 -27.97
N GLN A 146 11.24 15.93 -27.57
CA GLN A 146 10.24 15.08 -28.19
C GLN A 146 8.81 15.35 -27.69
N LYS A 147 8.63 16.34 -26.80
CA LYS A 147 7.34 16.75 -26.22
C LYS A 147 6.63 15.63 -25.45
N MET A 148 7.37 14.66 -24.92
CA MET A 148 6.82 13.56 -24.11
C MET A 148 6.22 14.08 -22.79
N ASP A 149 6.70 15.21 -22.28
CA ASP A 149 6.15 15.93 -21.12
C ASP A 149 4.71 16.41 -21.32
N ARG A 150 4.25 16.49 -22.58
CA ARG A 150 2.89 16.91 -22.96
C ARG A 150 1.98 15.75 -23.32
N ASP A 151 2.49 14.52 -23.32
CA ASP A 151 1.69 13.33 -23.54
C ASP A 151 0.62 13.23 -22.44
N PRO A 152 -0.67 13.05 -22.79
CA PRO A 152 -1.74 12.88 -21.80
C PRO A 152 -1.44 11.84 -20.73
N ALA A 153 -0.78 10.74 -21.08
CA ALA A 153 -0.42 9.69 -20.12
C ALA A 153 0.64 10.16 -19.11
N VAL A 154 1.64 10.92 -19.58
CA VAL A 154 2.71 11.47 -18.72
C VAL A 154 2.17 12.55 -17.79
N VAL A 155 1.36 13.48 -18.32
CA VAL A 155 0.73 14.54 -17.50
C VAL A 155 -0.15 13.93 -16.41
N GLN A 156 -0.96 12.93 -16.74
CA GLN A 156 -1.79 12.23 -15.75
C GLN A 156 -0.96 11.55 -14.67
N ALA A 157 0.16 10.90 -15.05
CA ALA A 157 1.07 10.27 -14.10
C ALA A 157 1.74 11.29 -13.17
N LEU A 158 2.17 12.44 -13.70
CA LEU A 158 2.76 13.53 -12.91
C LEU A 158 1.75 14.13 -11.92
N ASP A 159 0.51 14.37 -12.34
CA ASP A 159 -0.55 14.88 -11.47
C ASP A 159 -0.91 13.88 -10.36
N ALA A 160 -0.97 12.60 -10.68
CA ALA A 160 -1.19 11.54 -9.70
C ALA A 160 -0.04 11.48 -8.68
N ALA A 161 1.22 11.48 -9.15
CA ALA A 161 2.40 11.48 -8.30
C ALA A 161 2.47 12.71 -7.39
N ARG A 162 2.17 13.90 -7.93
CA ARG A 162 2.13 15.15 -7.16
C ARG A 162 1.12 15.08 -6.03
N ARG A 163 -0.10 14.58 -6.30
CA ARG A 163 -1.15 14.42 -5.28
C ARG A 163 -0.74 13.46 -4.18
N GLU A 164 -0.15 12.32 -4.54
CA GLU A 164 0.31 11.31 -3.57
C GLU A 164 1.47 11.82 -2.70
N ILE A 165 2.46 12.48 -3.30
CA ILE A 165 3.60 13.01 -2.54
C ILE A 165 3.13 14.06 -1.54
N ILE A 166 2.26 14.99 -1.95
CA ILE A 166 1.75 16.05 -1.08
C ILE A 166 0.85 15.48 0.01
N SER A 167 -0.04 14.52 -0.32
CA SER A 167 -0.93 13.90 0.66
C SER A 167 -0.12 13.15 1.73
N ARG A 168 0.85 12.34 1.33
CA ARG A 168 1.74 11.63 2.24
C ARG A 168 2.57 12.59 3.10
N ALA A 169 3.15 13.63 2.51
CA ALA A 169 3.93 14.61 3.25
C ALA A 169 3.10 15.32 4.35
N TYR A 170 1.81 15.57 4.10
CA TYR A 170 0.90 16.11 5.09
C TYR A 170 0.64 15.11 6.24
N ILE A 171 0.35 13.84 5.91
CA ILE A 171 0.14 12.77 6.90
C ILE A 171 1.38 12.54 7.76
N ASP A 172 2.57 12.50 7.15
CA ASP A 172 3.84 12.36 7.86
C ASP A 172 4.09 13.54 8.79
N ARG A 173 3.78 14.77 8.36
CA ARG A 173 3.91 15.97 9.20
C ARG A 173 3.01 15.90 10.44
N ILE A 174 1.78 15.43 10.30
CA ILE A 174 0.87 15.22 11.43
C ILE A 174 1.45 14.15 12.38
N GLY A 175 1.87 13.02 11.82
CA GLY A 175 2.41 11.90 12.60
C GLY A 175 3.70 12.24 13.37
N ASN A 176 4.55 13.12 12.83
CA ASN A 176 5.80 13.50 13.46
C ASN A 176 5.65 14.42 14.69
N GLY A 177 4.46 15.00 14.92
CA GLY A 177 4.18 15.86 16.08
C GLY A 177 3.85 15.11 17.38
N VAL A 178 3.86 13.78 17.38
CA VAL A 178 3.44 12.97 18.54
C VAL A 178 4.55 12.86 19.58
N SER A 179 4.27 13.29 20.80
CA SER A 179 5.18 13.12 21.94
C SER A 179 5.39 11.64 22.30
N PRO A 180 6.59 11.26 22.78
CA PRO A 180 6.85 9.89 23.26
C PRO A 180 5.97 9.54 24.47
N PRO A 181 5.65 8.25 24.68
CA PRO A 181 4.91 7.82 25.86
C PRO A 181 5.75 7.97 27.13
N SER A 182 5.08 8.32 28.22
CA SER A 182 5.66 8.40 29.55
C SER A 182 5.88 7.00 30.14
N ALA A 183 6.77 6.89 31.13
CA ALA A 183 7.00 5.63 31.83
C ALA A 183 5.72 5.05 32.45
N ALA A 184 4.86 5.92 33.02
CA ALA A 184 3.59 5.49 33.60
C ALA A 184 2.62 4.90 32.57
N GLU A 185 2.58 5.45 31.35
CA GLU A 185 1.75 4.89 30.27
C GLU A 185 2.26 3.54 29.79
N ILE A 186 3.58 3.34 29.77
CA ILE A 186 4.21 2.06 29.41
C ILE A 186 3.85 1.00 30.45
N THR A 187 4.04 1.30 31.74
CA THR A 187 3.67 0.38 32.84
C THR A 187 2.18 0.08 32.81
N ALA A 188 1.32 1.10 32.65
CA ALA A 188 -0.12 0.89 32.55
C ALA A 188 -0.51 0.00 31.36
N TYR A 189 0.17 0.13 30.22
CA TYR A 189 -0.07 -0.73 29.06
C TYR A 189 0.37 -2.17 29.32
N TYR A 190 1.54 -2.36 29.96
CA TYR A 190 2.04 -3.68 30.35
C TYR A 190 1.05 -4.40 31.27
N GLU A 191 0.60 -3.73 32.32
CA GLU A 191 -0.32 -4.29 33.33
C GLU A 191 -1.71 -4.59 32.76
N LYS A 192 -2.22 -3.75 31.85
CA LYS A 192 -3.52 -3.95 31.21
C LYS A 192 -3.55 -5.10 30.20
N ASN A 193 -2.39 -5.57 29.76
CA ASN A 193 -2.27 -6.59 28.70
C ASN A 193 -1.46 -7.81 29.14
N PRO A 194 -1.86 -8.52 30.21
CA PRO A 194 -1.08 -9.65 30.74
C PRO A 194 -0.88 -10.75 29.71
N ALA A 195 -1.88 -11.05 28.87
CA ALA A 195 -1.81 -12.06 27.81
C ALA A 195 -0.72 -11.79 26.75
N LEU A 196 -0.29 -10.53 26.59
CA LEU A 196 0.82 -10.16 25.70
C LEU A 196 2.18 -10.23 26.39
N PHE A 197 2.21 -10.21 27.72
CA PHE A 197 3.44 -10.02 28.51
C PHE A 197 3.59 -11.04 29.65
N SER A 198 3.02 -10.81 30.83
CA SER A 198 3.20 -11.64 32.02
C SER A 198 2.59 -13.04 31.89
N GLU A 199 1.54 -13.18 31.10
CA GLU A 199 0.86 -14.43 30.76
C GLU A 199 1.09 -14.80 29.29
N ARG A 200 2.17 -14.26 28.69
CA ARG A 200 2.50 -14.50 27.30
C ARG A 200 2.71 -15.99 27.05
N ARG A 201 2.00 -16.50 26.04
CA ARG A 201 2.09 -17.88 25.56
C ARG A 201 2.65 -17.92 24.14
N ILE A 202 3.32 -19.02 23.83
CA ILE A 202 3.63 -19.44 22.46
C ILE A 202 2.70 -20.59 22.12
N PHE A 203 1.91 -20.40 21.05
CA PHE A 203 0.86 -21.31 20.61
C PHE A 203 1.34 -22.14 19.42
N GLN A 204 1.10 -23.44 19.46
CA GLN A 204 1.20 -24.33 18.30
C GLN A 204 -0.21 -24.55 17.75
N LEU A 205 -0.44 -24.07 16.53
CA LEU A 205 -1.75 -24.01 15.90
C LEU A 205 -1.79 -24.94 14.70
N GLN A 206 -2.91 -25.65 14.55
CA GLN A 206 -3.32 -26.26 13.29
C GLN A 206 -4.52 -25.49 12.77
N GLU A 207 -4.42 -24.96 11.56
CA GLU A 207 -5.44 -24.10 10.97
C GLU A 207 -5.97 -24.72 9.70
N PHE A 208 -7.27 -24.60 9.51
CA PHE A 208 -7.95 -24.97 8.28
C PHE A 208 -8.78 -23.79 7.82
N LEU A 209 -8.53 -23.33 6.59
CA LEU A 209 -9.36 -22.35 5.93
C LEU A 209 -10.26 -23.08 4.94
N VAL A 210 -11.56 -23.00 5.16
CA VAL A 210 -12.59 -23.63 4.33
C VAL A 210 -13.30 -22.55 3.53
N GLU A 211 -13.26 -22.67 2.21
CA GLU A 211 -13.95 -21.78 1.28
C GLU A 211 -15.24 -22.47 0.80
N GLY A 212 -16.38 -21.78 0.88
CA GLY A 212 -17.67 -22.34 0.49
C GLY A 212 -18.86 -21.37 0.63
N PRO A 213 -20.07 -21.78 0.19
CA PRO A 213 -21.28 -20.98 0.37
C PRO A 213 -21.65 -20.86 1.86
N ALA A 214 -22.14 -19.68 2.27
CA ALA A 214 -22.34 -19.34 3.69
C ALA A 214 -23.25 -20.33 4.44
N GLU A 215 -24.30 -20.85 3.80
CA GLU A 215 -25.21 -21.83 4.39
C GLU A 215 -24.52 -23.17 4.70
N ALA A 216 -23.71 -23.68 3.77
CA ALA A 216 -22.94 -24.91 3.96
C ALA A 216 -21.88 -24.74 5.06
N LEU A 217 -21.22 -23.59 5.12
CA LEU A 217 -20.24 -23.29 6.16
C LEU A 217 -20.87 -23.17 7.55
N THR A 218 -22.10 -22.66 7.64
CA THR A 218 -22.85 -22.59 8.92
C THR A 218 -23.19 -23.99 9.42
N ALA A 219 -23.64 -24.89 8.54
CA ALA A 219 -23.90 -26.28 8.89
C ALA A 219 -22.61 -27.01 9.32
N LEU A 220 -21.51 -26.79 8.58
CA LEU A 220 -20.20 -27.36 8.89
C LEU A 220 -19.66 -26.85 10.23
N GLN A 221 -19.82 -25.56 10.55
CA GLN A 221 -19.45 -24.98 11.84
C GLN A 221 -20.14 -25.71 13.00
N ALA A 222 -21.45 -26.00 12.88
CA ALA A 222 -22.20 -26.69 13.91
C ALA A 222 -21.73 -28.14 14.12
N GLN A 223 -21.23 -28.81 13.07
CA GLN A 223 -20.62 -30.15 13.18
C GLN A 223 -19.25 -30.07 13.86
N LEU A 224 -18.41 -29.13 13.42
CA LEU A 224 -17.06 -28.93 13.95
C LEU A 224 -17.03 -28.48 15.41
N ALA A 225 -18.06 -27.77 15.88
CA ALA A 225 -18.18 -27.37 17.29
C ALA A 225 -18.24 -28.58 18.26
N LYS A 226 -18.56 -29.77 17.76
CA LYS A 226 -18.60 -31.01 18.55
C LYS A 226 -17.29 -31.81 18.49
N ALA A 227 -16.41 -31.50 17.54
CA ALA A 227 -15.14 -32.19 17.37
C ALA A 227 -14.11 -31.65 18.37
N LYS A 228 -13.46 -32.55 19.11
CA LYS A 228 -12.40 -32.21 20.09
C LYS A 228 -11.01 -32.70 19.68
N ASP A 229 -10.94 -33.44 18.58
CA ASP A 229 -9.73 -34.12 18.12
C ASP A 229 -9.37 -33.68 16.70
N PRO A 230 -8.10 -33.39 16.40
CA PRO A 230 -7.66 -32.92 15.09
C PRO A 230 -7.93 -33.95 13.98
N THR A 231 -7.91 -35.25 14.28
CA THR A 231 -8.23 -36.31 13.32
C THR A 231 -9.71 -36.28 12.96
N GLN A 232 -10.58 -36.05 13.95
CA GLN A 232 -12.03 -35.89 13.71
C GLN A 232 -12.32 -34.64 12.89
N ILE A 233 -11.64 -33.53 13.17
CA ILE A 233 -11.76 -32.28 12.41
C ILE A 233 -11.35 -32.53 10.95
N ALA A 234 -10.18 -33.12 10.73
CA ALA A 234 -9.69 -33.44 9.39
C ALA A 234 -10.67 -34.35 8.63
N LYS A 235 -11.26 -35.34 9.30
CA LYS A 235 -12.27 -36.22 8.72
C LYS A 235 -13.52 -35.46 8.30
N ILE A 236 -14.14 -34.69 9.21
CA ILE A 236 -15.33 -33.87 8.91
C ILE A 236 -15.05 -32.92 7.75
N LEU A 237 -13.89 -32.27 7.75
CA LEU A 237 -13.48 -31.35 6.68
C LEU A 237 -13.30 -32.07 5.34
N SER A 238 -12.71 -33.27 5.32
CA SER A 238 -12.54 -34.06 4.09
C SER A 238 -13.87 -34.57 3.52
N GLU A 239 -14.84 -34.88 4.37
CA GLU A 239 -16.17 -35.36 3.98
C GLU A 239 -17.12 -34.21 3.58
N SER A 240 -16.77 -32.96 3.92
CA SER A 240 -17.61 -31.77 3.66
C SER A 240 -17.76 -31.39 2.18
N GLY A 241 -16.88 -31.92 1.32
CA GLY A 241 -16.81 -31.55 -0.11
C GLY A 241 -16.39 -30.09 -0.37
N GLN A 242 -16.01 -29.33 0.67
CA GLN A 242 -15.58 -27.93 0.53
C GLN A 242 -14.09 -27.84 0.18
N LYS A 243 -13.68 -26.67 -0.33
CA LYS A 243 -12.26 -26.40 -0.60
C LYS A 243 -11.56 -26.04 0.72
N VAL A 244 -10.68 -26.93 1.17
CA VAL A 244 -9.96 -26.78 2.44
C VAL A 244 -8.48 -26.51 2.18
N ARG A 245 -7.93 -25.50 2.83
CA ARG A 245 -6.49 -25.22 2.89
C ARG A 245 -6.01 -25.41 4.32
N ALA A 246 -5.14 -26.39 4.56
CA ALA A 246 -4.56 -26.65 5.88
C ALA A 246 -3.21 -25.95 6.04
N SER A 247 -2.92 -25.43 7.22
CA SER A 247 -1.61 -24.90 7.60
C SER A 247 -1.31 -25.20 9.07
N GLN A 248 -0.02 -25.21 9.40
CA GLN A 248 0.44 -25.28 10.78
C GLN A 248 1.28 -24.03 11.07
N ALA A 249 1.12 -23.46 12.25
CA ALA A 249 1.82 -22.26 12.64
C ALA A 249 2.23 -22.29 14.11
N VAL A 250 3.43 -21.82 14.40
CA VAL A 250 3.84 -21.48 15.76
C VAL A 250 3.78 -19.97 15.88
N ARG A 251 2.89 -19.47 16.75
CA ARG A 251 2.70 -18.03 16.95
C ARG A 251 2.88 -17.65 18.40
N SER A 252 3.62 -16.57 18.65
CA SER A 252 3.63 -15.92 19.95
C SER A 252 2.43 -14.99 20.13
N ALA A 253 2.11 -14.61 21.37
CA ALA A 253 0.96 -13.75 21.68
C ALA A 253 0.93 -12.45 20.86
N GLU A 254 2.08 -11.81 20.64
CA GLU A 254 2.21 -10.59 19.85
C GLU A 254 1.95 -10.76 18.34
N GLN A 255 1.97 -12.00 17.84
CA GLN A 255 1.65 -12.32 16.44
C GLN A 255 0.16 -12.64 16.23
N ILE A 256 -0.61 -12.75 17.31
CA ILE A 256 -2.05 -12.93 17.26
C ILE A 256 -2.71 -11.55 17.11
N PRO A 257 -3.75 -11.39 16.27
CA PRO A 257 -4.48 -10.13 16.18
C PRO A 257 -4.97 -9.66 17.57
N LEU A 258 -4.78 -8.36 17.88
CA LEU A 258 -5.12 -7.79 19.19
C LEU A 258 -6.58 -8.02 19.58
N ALA A 259 -7.50 -8.03 18.61
CA ALA A 259 -8.92 -8.27 18.87
C ALA A 259 -9.22 -9.74 19.28
N SER A 260 -8.34 -10.69 18.97
CA SER A 260 -8.55 -12.11 19.27
C SER A 260 -7.66 -12.66 20.38
N ILE A 261 -6.61 -11.94 20.81
CA ILE A 261 -5.68 -12.43 21.83
C ILE A 261 -6.36 -12.89 23.11
N GLY A 262 -7.38 -12.16 23.57
CA GLY A 262 -8.15 -12.53 24.78
C GLY A 262 -8.90 -13.86 24.64
N ARG A 263 -9.28 -14.26 23.41
CA ARG A 263 -9.88 -15.57 23.14
C ARG A 263 -8.80 -16.65 23.19
N PHE A 264 -7.66 -16.46 22.51
CA PHE A 264 -6.53 -17.39 22.54
C PHE A 264 -5.96 -17.60 23.95
N ALA A 265 -5.87 -16.53 24.76
CA ALA A 265 -5.41 -16.62 26.14
C ALA A 265 -6.28 -17.54 27.00
N LYS A 266 -7.60 -17.57 26.72
CA LYS A 266 -8.56 -18.44 27.42
C LYS A 266 -8.61 -19.87 26.85
N MET A 267 -8.10 -20.09 25.64
CA MET A 267 -8.10 -21.42 25.03
C MET A 267 -7.16 -22.37 25.76
N ARG A 268 -7.64 -23.59 25.95
CA ARG A 268 -6.85 -24.72 26.47
C ARG A 268 -6.29 -25.55 25.33
N ASP A 269 -5.20 -26.25 25.61
CA ASP A 269 -4.63 -27.20 24.65
C ASP A 269 -5.68 -28.27 24.31
N GLY A 270 -5.85 -28.54 23.03
CA GLY A 270 -6.90 -29.41 22.49
C GLY A 270 -8.22 -28.71 22.15
N GLU A 271 -8.37 -27.40 22.40
CA GLU A 271 -9.59 -26.67 22.04
C GLU A 271 -9.59 -26.17 20.60
N VAL A 272 -10.80 -26.06 20.04
CA VAL A 272 -11.06 -25.58 18.69
C VAL A 272 -11.76 -24.23 18.76
N MET A 273 -11.29 -23.28 17.97
CA MET A 273 -11.96 -22.02 17.70
C MET A 273 -12.42 -21.98 16.25
N LEU A 274 -13.66 -21.54 16.04
CA LEU A 274 -14.28 -21.43 14.73
C LEU A 274 -14.58 -19.96 14.45
N ASN A 275 -14.03 -19.42 13.36
CA ASN A 275 -14.33 -18.07 12.89
C ASN A 275 -14.99 -18.17 11.52
N LEU A 276 -16.30 -17.90 11.46
CA LEU A 276 -17.05 -17.80 10.21
C LEU A 276 -17.04 -16.34 9.73
N SER A 277 -16.69 -16.12 8.47
CA SER A 277 -16.67 -14.80 7.83
C SER A 277 -17.10 -14.92 6.37
N GLY A 278 -18.37 -14.63 6.10
CA GLY A 278 -18.96 -14.71 4.76
C GLY A 278 -18.81 -16.10 4.15
N THR A 279 -17.99 -16.21 3.11
CA THR A 279 -17.71 -17.46 2.38
C THR A 279 -16.47 -18.20 2.88
N ASN A 280 -15.96 -17.84 4.06
CA ASN A 280 -14.77 -18.44 4.67
C ASN A 280 -15.09 -18.93 6.08
N LEU A 281 -14.72 -20.17 6.40
CA LEU A 281 -14.71 -20.70 7.76
C LEU A 281 -13.28 -21.05 8.14
N GLN A 282 -12.75 -20.35 9.14
CA GLN A 282 -11.45 -20.67 9.73
C GLN A 282 -11.65 -21.55 10.96
N VAL A 283 -11.01 -22.71 10.94
CA VAL A 283 -10.96 -23.67 12.05
C VAL A 283 -9.55 -23.61 12.62
N ILE A 284 -9.42 -23.21 13.88
CA ILE A 284 -8.14 -23.11 14.57
C ILE A 284 -8.17 -24.10 15.72
N TYR A 285 -7.34 -25.14 15.62
CA TYR A 285 -7.10 -26.08 16.71
C TYR A 285 -5.82 -25.69 17.44
N LEU A 286 -5.91 -25.49 18.75
CA LEU A 286 -4.76 -25.24 19.61
C LEU A 286 -4.12 -26.59 19.98
N ALA A 287 -3.07 -26.98 19.25
CA ALA A 287 -2.41 -28.27 19.47
C ALA A 287 -1.66 -28.31 20.80
N SER A 288 -0.92 -27.25 21.11
CA SER A 288 -0.28 -27.07 22.41
C SER A 288 0.05 -25.61 22.67
N SER A 289 0.33 -25.27 23.91
CA SER A 289 0.84 -23.96 24.29
C SER A 289 1.92 -24.08 25.35
N ARG A 290 2.82 -23.08 25.38
CA ARG A 290 3.81 -22.95 26.46
C ARG A 290 3.86 -21.53 26.97
N ASN A 291 4.04 -21.39 28.28
CA ASN A 291 4.26 -20.10 28.91
C ASN A 291 5.67 -19.59 28.55
N ALA A 292 5.74 -18.34 28.12
CA ALA A 292 6.95 -17.64 27.76
C ALA A 292 6.83 -16.15 28.15
N PRO A 293 6.69 -15.87 29.46
CA PRO A 293 6.44 -14.53 29.97
C PRO A 293 7.60 -13.59 29.64
N VAL A 294 7.26 -12.31 29.45
CA VAL A 294 8.22 -11.24 29.16
C VAL A 294 8.06 -10.15 30.21
N THR A 295 9.18 -9.67 30.75
CA THR A 295 9.18 -8.62 31.78
C THR A 295 8.92 -7.24 31.18
N GLU A 296 8.48 -6.27 32.00
CA GLU A 296 8.27 -4.88 31.52
C GLU A 296 9.56 -4.31 30.90
N ALA A 297 10.71 -4.55 31.53
CA ALA A 297 12.00 -4.07 31.05
C ALA A 297 12.32 -4.58 29.64
N GLN A 298 11.98 -5.83 29.33
CA GLN A 298 12.16 -6.43 28.00
C GLN A 298 11.09 -5.95 27.00
N ALA A 299 9.87 -5.70 27.46
CA ALA A 299 8.75 -5.28 26.62
C ALA A 299 8.75 -3.78 26.29
N ARG A 300 9.38 -2.95 27.13
CA ARG A 300 9.39 -1.48 27.02
C ARG A 300 9.63 -0.93 25.60
N PRO A 301 10.69 -1.31 24.86
CA PRO A 301 10.91 -0.75 23.52
C PRO A 301 9.82 -1.13 22.51
N ALA A 302 9.16 -2.28 22.69
CA ALA A 302 8.04 -2.67 21.85
C ALA A 302 6.76 -1.88 22.21
N ILE A 303 6.49 -1.71 23.51
CA ILE A 303 5.35 -0.91 24.01
C ILE A 303 5.48 0.54 23.56
N GLU A 304 6.66 1.14 23.68
CA GLU A 304 6.92 2.52 23.24
C GLU A 304 6.58 2.73 21.76
N ARG A 305 7.10 1.84 20.90
CA ARG A 305 6.82 1.89 19.45
C ARG A 305 5.33 1.71 19.16
N PHE A 306 4.68 0.79 19.86
CA PHE A 306 3.24 0.55 19.70
C PHE A 306 2.43 1.81 20.05
N LEU A 307 2.65 2.40 21.23
CA LEU A 307 1.92 3.58 21.68
C LEU A 307 2.17 4.80 20.78
N ILE A 308 3.39 4.97 20.26
CA ILE A 308 3.68 6.02 19.27
C ILE A 308 2.88 5.80 18.00
N ASN A 309 2.88 4.58 17.47
CA ASN A 309 2.17 4.26 16.23
C ASN A 309 0.65 4.37 16.39
N GLU A 310 0.11 3.97 17.55
CA GLU A 310 -1.30 4.12 17.89
C GLU A 310 -1.70 5.60 17.91
N ARG A 311 -0.98 6.43 18.67
CA ARG A 311 -1.22 7.89 18.72
C ARG A 311 -1.14 8.54 17.35
N LYS A 312 -0.14 8.16 16.52
CA LYS A 312 -0.03 8.64 15.13
C LYS A 312 -1.29 8.30 14.34
N ARG A 313 -1.72 7.04 14.38
CA ARG A 313 -2.92 6.56 13.67
C ARG A 313 -4.18 7.29 14.13
N GLU A 314 -4.35 7.46 15.44
CA GLU A 314 -5.50 8.17 16.01
C GLU A 314 -5.53 9.64 15.58
N LEU A 315 -4.39 10.33 15.66
CA LEU A 315 -4.27 11.73 15.27
C LEU A 315 -4.59 11.92 13.78
N ILE A 316 -4.00 11.09 12.92
CA ILE A 316 -4.28 11.08 11.47
C ILE A 316 -5.75 10.79 11.20
N THR A 317 -6.34 9.80 11.86
CA THR A 317 -7.75 9.42 11.67
C THR A 317 -8.69 10.56 12.08
N LYS A 318 -8.38 11.22 13.20
CA LYS A 318 -9.15 12.37 13.70
C LYS A 318 -9.03 13.57 12.76
N ASP A 319 -7.82 13.87 12.28
CA ASP A 319 -7.56 14.96 11.36
C ASP A 319 -8.28 14.75 10.01
N LEU A 320 -8.14 13.58 9.40
CA LEU A 320 -8.85 13.22 8.17
C LEU A 320 -10.37 13.27 8.35
N LYS A 321 -10.89 12.87 9.51
CA LYS A 321 -12.31 13.04 9.81
C LYS A 321 -12.69 14.52 9.83
N GLY A 322 -11.93 15.36 10.52
CA GLY A 322 -12.17 16.81 10.55
C GLY A 322 -12.13 17.46 9.17
N LEU A 323 -11.17 17.08 8.31
CA LEU A 323 -11.09 17.55 6.93
C LEU A 323 -12.32 17.14 6.10
N ARG A 324 -12.87 15.95 6.34
CA ARG A 324 -14.10 15.49 5.67
C ARG A 324 -15.36 16.17 6.21
N ASP A 325 -15.39 16.49 7.49
CA ASP A 325 -16.53 17.18 8.11
C ASP A 325 -16.62 18.65 7.65
N VAL A 326 -15.47 19.29 7.41
CA VAL A 326 -15.39 20.67 6.87
C VAL A 326 -15.48 20.71 5.34
N GLY A 327 -14.99 19.67 4.67
CA GLY A 327 -14.99 19.56 3.21
C GLY A 327 -16.38 19.29 2.65
N LYS A 328 -16.79 20.05 1.64
CA LYS A 328 -18.01 19.74 0.88
C LYS A 328 -17.75 18.54 -0.04
N VAL A 329 -18.18 17.35 0.37
CA VAL A 329 -18.03 16.10 -0.41
C VAL A 329 -19.38 15.74 -1.03
N GLU A 330 -19.46 15.82 -2.36
CA GLU A 330 -20.62 15.38 -3.15
C GLU A 330 -20.21 14.17 -4.00
N TYR A 331 -20.94 13.06 -3.85
CA TYR A 331 -20.76 11.88 -4.67
C TYR A 331 -21.75 11.93 -5.84
N LEU A 332 -21.26 11.74 -7.07
CA LEU A 332 -22.04 11.93 -8.29
C LEU A 332 -22.01 10.69 -9.20
N GLY A 333 -22.99 10.61 -10.11
CA GLY A 333 -23.11 9.54 -11.11
C GLY A 333 -23.27 8.16 -10.47
N LYS A 334 -22.56 7.16 -11.00
CA LYS A 334 -22.57 5.77 -10.50
C LYS A 334 -22.04 5.59 -9.07
N PHE A 335 -21.60 6.66 -8.43
CA PHE A 335 -21.06 6.67 -7.06
C PHE A 335 -21.96 7.42 -6.08
N ALA A 336 -23.13 7.94 -6.50
CA ALA A 336 -24.02 8.71 -5.63
C ALA A 336 -24.42 7.96 -4.34
N ASP A 337 -24.56 6.64 -4.44
CA ASP A 337 -24.92 5.76 -3.32
C ASP A 337 -23.76 5.55 -2.31
N MET A 338 -22.56 6.07 -2.58
CA MET A 338 -21.41 5.94 -1.67
C MET A 338 -21.51 6.79 -0.40
N LYS A 339 -22.52 7.65 -0.28
CA LYS A 339 -22.73 8.49 0.90
C LYS A 339 -22.87 7.66 2.19
N ASP A 340 -23.45 6.46 2.08
CA ASP A 340 -23.71 5.55 3.21
C ASP A 340 -22.73 4.36 3.27
N ALA A 341 -21.97 4.13 2.19
CA ALA A 341 -21.01 3.04 2.10
C ALA A 341 -19.61 3.49 2.55
N ARG A 342 -19.39 3.51 3.87
CA ARG A 342 -18.01 3.51 4.38
C ARG A 342 -17.50 2.07 4.29
N PRO A 343 -16.41 1.77 3.55
CA PRO A 343 -15.81 0.45 3.65
C PRO A 343 -15.35 0.24 5.10
N SER A 344 -15.87 -0.79 5.74
CA SER A 344 -15.55 -1.21 7.11
C SER A 344 -14.12 -1.75 7.28
N GLY A 345 -13.23 -1.46 6.33
CA GLY A 345 -11.81 -1.79 6.40
C GLY A 345 -11.05 -0.59 6.94
N GLY A 346 -10.69 -0.63 8.23
CA GLY A 346 -9.66 0.26 8.75
C GLY A 346 -8.33 0.09 7.98
N PRO A 347 -7.34 0.98 8.19
CA PRO A 347 -6.03 0.93 7.52
C PRO A 347 -5.22 -0.37 7.73
N GLU A 348 -5.75 -1.34 8.46
CA GLU A 348 -5.19 -2.67 8.69
C GLU A 348 -5.21 -3.58 7.44
N ALA A 349 -6.14 -3.37 6.50
CA ALA A 349 -6.19 -4.16 5.25
C ALA A 349 -5.35 -3.58 4.10
N ALA A 350 -4.96 -2.31 4.17
CA ALA A 350 -4.22 -1.62 3.10
C ALA A 350 -2.69 -1.67 3.26
N SER A 351 -2.19 -2.12 4.41
CA SER A 351 -0.75 -2.09 4.71
C SER A 351 0.01 -3.34 4.26
N ALA A 352 -0.63 -4.32 3.63
CA ALA A 352 0.04 -5.54 3.19
C ALA A 352 0.57 -5.50 1.74
N ASN A 353 0.12 -4.58 0.86
CA ASN A 353 0.51 -4.61 -0.56
C ASN A 353 0.70 -3.25 -1.25
N ALA A 354 0.70 -2.12 -0.54
CA ALA A 354 0.80 -0.79 -1.18
C ALA A 354 2.25 -0.24 -1.28
N LEU A 355 3.26 -1.10 -1.34
CA LEU A 355 4.65 -0.71 -1.61
C LEU A 355 5.19 -1.15 -2.97
N ASP A 356 4.38 -1.76 -3.84
CA ASP A 356 4.75 -1.86 -5.25
C ASP A 356 4.21 -0.64 -6.01
N LEU A 357 5.13 0.26 -6.32
CA LEU A 357 4.96 1.16 -7.46
C LEU A 357 4.62 0.30 -8.69
N PRO A 358 3.66 0.69 -9.55
CA PRO A 358 3.54 0.03 -10.84
C PRO A 358 4.84 0.26 -11.62
N THR A 359 5.65 -0.79 -11.73
CA THR A 359 6.71 -0.85 -12.73
C THR A 359 6.02 -0.68 -14.09
N PRO A 360 6.43 0.28 -14.95
CA PRO A 360 5.90 0.36 -16.31
C PRO A 360 6.10 -1.01 -16.99
N PRO A 361 5.19 -1.43 -17.89
CA PRO A 361 5.32 -2.70 -18.57
C PRO A 361 6.68 -2.76 -19.25
N ALA A 362 7.53 -3.68 -18.78
CA ALA A 362 8.73 -4.06 -19.47
C ALA A 362 8.31 -4.48 -20.88
N ALA A 363 8.85 -3.80 -21.89
CA ALA A 363 8.79 -4.23 -23.27
C ALA A 363 9.15 -5.72 -23.33
N GLU A 364 8.33 -6.49 -24.06
CA GLU A 364 8.52 -7.91 -24.33
C GLU A 364 9.99 -8.20 -24.70
N GLN A 365 10.73 -8.73 -23.73
CA GLN A 365 11.98 -9.43 -24.00
C GLN A 365 11.61 -10.77 -24.61
N GLN A 366 11.81 -10.86 -25.93
CA GLN A 366 11.90 -12.11 -26.66
C GLN A 366 12.75 -13.13 -25.87
N ALA A 367 12.15 -14.30 -25.63
CA ALA A 367 12.83 -15.45 -25.09
C ALA A 367 14.07 -15.80 -25.95
N PRO A 368 15.22 -16.15 -25.35
CA PRO A 368 16.31 -16.73 -26.11
C PRO A 368 15.88 -18.08 -26.67
N ALA A 369 16.10 -18.28 -27.97
CA ALA A 369 15.88 -19.53 -28.67
C ALA A 369 16.61 -20.70 -27.98
N PRO A 370 16.04 -21.91 -27.95
CA PRO A 370 16.74 -23.08 -27.43
C PRO A 370 17.94 -23.39 -28.34
N ALA A 371 19.10 -23.56 -27.72
CA ALA A 371 20.32 -23.99 -28.40
C ALA A 371 20.11 -25.36 -29.10
N PRO A 372 20.70 -25.58 -30.29
CA PRO A 372 20.61 -26.87 -30.97
C PRO A 372 21.36 -27.96 -30.20
N ALA A 373 20.79 -29.17 -30.19
CA ALA A 373 21.36 -30.37 -29.60
C ALA A 373 22.74 -30.71 -30.19
N PRO A 374 23.67 -31.29 -29.41
CA PRO A 374 24.96 -31.70 -29.93
C PRO A 374 24.81 -32.88 -30.91
N THR A 375 25.45 -32.73 -32.08
CA THR A 375 25.61 -33.76 -33.10
C THR A 375 26.46 -34.91 -32.56
N PRO A 376 26.13 -36.19 -32.83
CA PRO A 376 27.01 -37.30 -32.48
C PRO A 376 28.18 -37.37 -33.48
N ALA A 377 29.41 -37.36 -32.98
CA ALA A 377 30.60 -37.68 -33.77
C ALA A 377 30.76 -39.21 -33.92
N PRO A 378 31.33 -39.70 -35.04
CA PRO A 378 31.26 -41.10 -35.42
C PRO A 378 32.32 -41.96 -34.73
N ALA A 379 31.99 -43.25 -34.62
CA ALA A 379 32.90 -44.30 -34.19
C ALA A 379 34.03 -44.56 -35.21
N SER A 380 35.24 -44.78 -34.71
CA SER A 380 36.25 -45.61 -35.37
C SER A 380 37.10 -46.31 -34.30
N ALA A 381 37.17 -47.62 -34.43
CA ALA A 381 37.98 -48.53 -33.64
C ALA A 381 39.49 -48.37 -33.93
N ALA A 382 40.33 -48.70 -32.94
CA ALA A 382 41.32 -49.78 -33.01
C ALA A 382 42.43 -49.61 -31.94
N ASP A 383 42.49 -50.61 -31.07
CA ASP A 383 43.68 -51.34 -30.60
C ASP A 383 44.87 -50.70 -29.86
N ALA A 384 45.07 -51.32 -28.69
CA ALA A 384 46.33 -51.86 -28.17
C ALA A 384 47.30 -50.97 -27.38
N THR A 385 47.58 -51.45 -26.14
CA THR A 385 48.81 -51.26 -25.34
C THR A 385 49.03 -49.83 -24.81
N SER A 386 49.11 -49.56 -23.51
CA SER A 386 50.08 -50.15 -22.57
C SER A 386 49.72 -49.84 -21.12
N ASN A 387 49.65 -50.88 -20.29
CA ASN A 387 49.95 -50.83 -18.86
C ASN A 387 51.42 -50.42 -18.70
N ASP A 388 51.75 -49.12 -18.65
CA ASP A 388 53.12 -48.68 -18.28
C ASP A 388 53.23 -47.22 -17.81
N MET A 389 52.28 -46.69 -17.03
CA MET A 389 52.43 -45.34 -16.42
C MET A 389 51.99 -45.24 -14.95
N LEU A 390 51.85 -46.36 -14.24
CA LEU A 390 51.52 -46.37 -12.80
C LEU A 390 52.67 -46.83 -11.88
N ASP A 391 53.86 -47.12 -12.42
CA ASP A 391 55.01 -47.62 -11.63
C ASP A 391 56.28 -46.73 -11.67
N ARG A 392 56.14 -45.43 -11.98
CA ARG A 392 57.26 -44.46 -11.95
C ARG A 392 57.08 -43.28 -10.98
N GLY A 393 56.07 -43.32 -10.10
CA GLY A 393 55.76 -42.23 -9.18
C GLY A 393 56.46 -42.25 -7.81
N VAL A 394 57.27 -43.28 -7.48
CA VAL A 394 57.86 -43.43 -6.13
C VAL A 394 59.33 -43.88 -6.20
N ARG A 395 60.19 -43.08 -6.82
CA ARG A 395 61.65 -43.12 -6.61
C ARG A 395 62.23 -41.75 -6.95
N GLY A 396 62.69 -41.00 -5.94
CA GLY A 396 63.54 -39.82 -6.16
C GLY A 396 63.15 -38.54 -5.42
N LEU A 397 62.79 -38.62 -4.14
CA LEU A 397 62.94 -37.49 -3.21
C LEU A 397 63.84 -37.95 -2.06
N LYS A 398 65.13 -37.85 -2.34
CA LYS A 398 66.20 -37.74 -1.36
C LYS A 398 67.06 -36.56 -1.79
#